data_AF-A0A928LAQ2-F1
#
_entry.id   AF-A0A928LAQ2-F1
#
_cell.length_a   1.000
_cell.length_b   1.000
_cell.length_c   1.000
_cell.angle_alpha   90.00
_cell.angle_beta   90.00
_cell.angle_gamma   90.00
#
_symmetry.space_group_name_H-M   'P 1'
#
loop_
_entity.id
_entity.type
_entity.pdbx_description
1 polymer ?
#
loop_
_entity_poly.entity_id
_entity_poly.type
_entity_poly.pdbx_seq_one_letter_code
_entity_poly.pdbx_strand_id
1 'polypeptide(L)'
;MSDKTLKPWMCETFKDEAEEKGMFKTTKRLEQFGESQNEYNKLVYETVQELKKRVTALETEQERFTSLLKRCASELVSVKNEVDKLKLSSKLNTNTIKRLVTEIETITKANNDKKTDDE
;
A
#
# COMPACT_ATOMS: atom_id res chain seq x y z
N MET A 1 -11.72 -8.07 24.67
CA MET A 1 -11.35 -9.45 24.28
C MET A 1 -10.14 -9.84 25.11
N SER A 2 -10.17 -11.01 25.76
CA SER A 2 -9.03 -11.51 26.55
C SER A 2 -7.80 -11.65 25.64
N ASP A 3 -6.64 -11.24 26.15
CA ASP A 3 -5.35 -11.43 25.48
C ASP A 3 -5.07 -12.93 25.32
N LYS A 4 -5.37 -13.47 24.14
CA LYS A 4 -5.14 -14.87 23.76
C LYS A 4 -3.73 -15.07 23.19
N THR A 5 -2.76 -14.28 23.61
CA THR A 5 -1.38 -14.47 23.17
C THR A 5 -0.84 -15.79 23.70
N LEU A 6 -0.48 -16.68 22.78
CA LEU A 6 0.16 -17.95 23.08
C LEU A 6 1.48 -17.67 23.83
N LYS A 7 1.66 -18.27 25.02
CA LYS A 7 2.88 -18.12 25.84
C LYS A 7 3.66 -19.44 25.87
N PRO A 8 4.99 -19.41 26.07
CA PRO A 8 5.81 -20.64 26.07
C PRO A 8 5.32 -21.70 27.06
N TRP A 9 4.97 -21.29 28.28
CA TRP A 9 4.47 -22.19 29.32
C TRP A 9 3.09 -22.81 29.00
N MET A 10 2.33 -22.24 28.05
CA MET A 10 1.07 -22.84 27.60
C MET A 10 1.30 -24.05 26.69
N CYS A 11 2.54 -24.26 26.24
CA CYS A 11 2.94 -25.36 25.36
C CYS A 11 3.50 -26.55 26.15
N GLU A 12 3.76 -26.37 27.45
CA GLU A 12 4.17 -27.43 28.37
C GLU A 12 2.93 -28.10 28.95
N THR A 13 2.59 -29.27 28.40
CA THR A 13 1.39 -30.04 28.76
C THR A 13 1.71 -31.20 29.70
N PHE A 14 2.94 -31.74 29.64
CA PHE A 14 3.43 -32.74 30.57
C PHE A 14 4.42 -32.12 31.55
N LYS A 15 4.21 -32.29 32.84
CA LYS A 15 5.17 -31.96 33.89
C LYS A 15 5.39 -33.21 34.72
N ASP A 16 6.63 -33.64 34.90
CA ASP A 16 6.96 -34.74 35.80
C ASP A 16 6.99 -34.22 37.25
N GLU A 17 5.83 -33.77 37.73
CA GLU A 17 5.67 -33.42 39.13
C GLU A 17 5.55 -34.73 39.91
N ALA A 18 6.69 -35.15 40.46
CA ALA A 18 6.77 -36.23 41.44
C ALA A 18 5.94 -35.96 42.72
N GLU A 19 5.30 -34.80 42.86
CA GLU A 19 4.55 -34.39 44.06
C GLU A 19 3.08 -34.82 44.09
N GLU A 20 2.46 -35.17 42.96
CA GLU A 20 1.03 -35.57 42.91
C GLU A 20 0.80 -37.04 42.48
N LYS A 21 1.83 -37.88 42.49
CA LYS A 21 1.71 -39.31 42.12
C LYS A 21 1.08 -40.12 43.26
N GLY A 22 -0.24 -40.13 43.30
CA GLY A 22 -1.01 -41.18 43.97
C GLY A 22 -0.70 -42.55 43.35
N MET A 23 0.20 -43.32 43.98
CA MET A 23 0.45 -44.77 43.90
C MET A 23 0.55 -45.48 42.53
N PHE A 24 0.34 -44.80 41.40
CA PHE A 24 0.52 -45.34 40.06
C PHE A 24 1.80 -44.79 39.46
N LYS A 25 2.82 -45.65 39.38
CA LYS A 25 4.03 -45.37 38.61
C LYS A 25 3.63 -45.26 37.14
N THR A 26 3.67 -44.06 36.59
CA THR A 26 3.53 -43.82 35.16
C THR A 26 4.50 -44.74 34.40
N THR A 27 4.00 -45.51 33.43
CA THR A 27 4.89 -46.37 32.64
C THR A 27 5.86 -45.51 31.82
N LYS A 28 7.13 -45.90 31.72
CA LYS A 28 8.18 -45.20 30.94
C LYS A 28 7.75 -44.73 29.54
N ARG A 29 6.87 -45.49 28.87
CA ARG A 29 6.31 -45.14 27.56
C ARG A 29 5.43 -43.87 27.58
N LEU A 30 4.70 -43.64 28.67
CA LEU A 30 3.81 -42.48 28.80
C LEU A 30 4.60 -41.22 29.19
N GLU A 31 5.68 -41.38 29.96
CA GLU A 31 6.65 -40.29 30.23
C GLU A 31 7.29 -39.82 28.92
N GLN A 32 7.83 -40.75 28.13
CA GLN A 32 8.39 -40.46 26.79
C GLN A 32 7.38 -39.79 25.84
N PHE A 33 6.11 -40.19 25.91
CA PHE A 33 5.05 -39.58 25.11
C PHE A 33 4.80 -38.12 25.53
N GLY A 34 4.73 -37.85 26.83
CA GLY A 34 4.53 -36.50 27.36
C GLY A 34 5.69 -35.55 27.03
N GLU A 35 6.93 -36.03 27.14
CA GLU A 35 8.13 -35.29 26.73
C GLU A 35 8.11 -34.99 25.22
N SER A 36 7.84 -36.00 24.38
CA SER A 36 7.73 -35.83 22.92
C SER A 36 6.61 -34.85 22.53
N GLN A 37 5.49 -34.86 23.26
CA GLN A 37 4.40 -33.92 23.06
C GLN A 37 4.85 -32.48 23.36
N ASN A 38 5.56 -32.26 24.47
CA ASN A 38 6.09 -30.94 24.81
C ASN A 38 7.08 -30.43 23.75
N GLU A 39 7.96 -31.29 23.25
CA GLU A 39 8.89 -30.94 22.16
C GLU A 39 8.15 -30.51 20.89
N TYR A 40 7.14 -31.27 20.48
CA TYR A 40 6.32 -30.93 19.33
C TYR A 40 5.56 -29.61 19.53
N ASN A 41 4.96 -29.42 20.72
CA ASN A 41 4.24 -28.19 21.05
C ASN A 41 5.18 -26.97 21.00
N LYS A 42 6.43 -27.12 21.46
CA LYS A 42 7.44 -26.07 21.38
C LYS A 42 7.79 -25.72 19.93
N LEU A 43 7.97 -26.71 19.06
CA LEU A 43 8.24 -26.47 17.64
C LEU A 43 7.08 -25.74 16.95
N VAL A 44 5.84 -26.16 17.25
CA VAL A 44 4.63 -25.49 16.73
C VAL A 44 4.57 -24.05 17.25
N TYR A 45 4.84 -23.82 18.53
CA TYR A 45 4.89 -22.49 19.12
C TYR A 45 5.89 -21.57 18.41
N GLU A 46 7.12 -22.04 18.21
CA GLU A 46 8.17 -21.28 17.52
C GLU A 46 7.75 -20.91 16.09
N THR A 47 7.19 -21.88 15.36
CA THR A 47 6.68 -21.68 14.00
C THR A 47 5.56 -20.64 13.94
N VAL A 48 4.60 -20.72 14.87
CA VAL A 48 3.49 -19.77 14.98
C VAL A 48 4.01 -18.36 15.30
N GLN A 49 5.02 -18.23 16.16
CA GLN A 49 5.62 -16.93 16.48
C GLN A 49 6.36 -16.35 15.28
N GLU A 50 7.05 -17.16 14.49
CA GLU A 50 7.69 -16.71 13.26
C GLU A 50 6.65 -16.24 12.23
N LEU A 51 5.59 -17.02 12.01
CA LEU A 51 4.48 -16.66 11.14
C LEU A 51 3.85 -15.34 11.59
N LYS A 52 3.61 -15.16 12.89
CA LYS A 52 3.07 -13.91 13.44
C LYS A 52 3.95 -12.71 13.10
N LYS A 53 5.28 -12.83 13.29
CA LYS A 53 6.22 -11.76 12.93
C LYS A 53 6.16 -11.40 11.45
N ARG A 54 6.12 -12.42 10.58
CA ARG A 54 6.03 -12.23 9.12
C ARG A 54 4.72 -11.56 8.71
N VAL A 55 3.59 -11.98 9.29
CA VAL A 55 2.27 -11.36 9.03
C VAL A 55 2.27 -9.90 9.46
N THR A 56 2.73 -9.58 10.67
CA THR A 56 2.79 -8.18 11.14
C THR A 56 3.69 -7.31 10.27
N ALA A 57 4.81 -7.85 9.77
CA ALA A 57 5.67 -7.12 8.83
C ALA A 57 4.94 -6.84 7.50
N LEU A 58 4.22 -7.82 6.95
CA LEU A 58 3.43 -7.66 5.73
C LEU A 58 2.27 -6.67 5.91
N GLU A 59 1.57 -6.71 7.04
CA GLU A 59 0.50 -5.76 7.37
C GLU A 59 1.05 -4.32 7.43
N THR A 60 2.19 -4.12 8.09
CA THR A 60 2.87 -2.82 8.16
C THR A 60 3.27 -2.32 6.78
N GLU A 61 3.79 -3.21 5.93
CA GLU A 61 4.17 -2.85 4.57
C GLU A 61 2.96 -2.51 3.69
N GLN A 62 1.85 -3.25 3.84
CA GLN A 62 0.60 -2.98 3.15
C GLN A 62 0.00 -1.63 3.53
N GLU A 63 0.01 -1.27 4.82
CA GLU A 63 -0.41 0.06 5.29
C GLU A 63 0.43 1.16 4.64
N ARG A 64 1.76 0.97 4.60
CA ARG A 64 2.68 1.90 3.94
C ARG A 64 2.38 2.05 2.46
N PHE A 65 2.19 0.94 1.73
CA PHE A 65 1.85 0.99 0.31
C PHE A 65 0.51 1.64 0.04
N THR A 66 -0.49 1.37 0.88
CA THR A 66 -1.81 2.00 0.78
C THR A 66 -1.71 3.52 0.92
N SER A 67 -0.90 4.00 1.86
CA SER A 67 -0.64 5.44 2.02
C SER A 67 0.06 6.05 0.80
N LEU A 68 1.09 5.37 0.28
CA LEU A 68 1.81 5.82 -0.91
C LEU A 68 0.89 5.88 -2.14
N LEU A 69 0.06 4.86 -2.37
CA LEU A 69 -0.89 4.85 -3.48
C LEU A 69 -1.90 5.98 -3.41
N LYS A 70 -2.41 6.30 -2.20
CA LYS A 70 -3.29 7.46 -2.01
C LYS A 70 -2.61 8.78 -2.38
N ARG A 71 -1.33 8.94 -2.00
CA ARG A 71 -0.54 10.12 -2.36
C ARG A 71 -0.32 10.21 -3.86
N CYS A 72 0.12 9.12 -4.50
CA CYS A 72 0.32 9.07 -5.95
C CYS A 72 -0.98 9.35 -6.73
N ALA A 73 -2.12 8.81 -6.27
CA ALA A 73 -3.41 9.11 -6.88
C ALA A 73 -3.77 10.61 -6.79
N SER A 74 -3.46 11.25 -5.66
CA SER A 74 -3.70 12.68 -5.47
C SER A 74 -2.80 13.54 -6.36
N GLU A 75 -1.51 13.19 -6.45
CA GLU A 75 -0.55 13.86 -7.34
C GLU A 75 -0.97 13.72 -8.80
N LEU A 76 -1.42 12.53 -9.22
CA LEU A 76 -1.89 12.27 -10.58
C LEU A 76 -3.11 13.13 -10.94
N VAL A 77 -4.05 13.29 -10.02
CA VAL A 77 -5.21 14.18 -10.21
C VAL A 77 -4.75 15.64 -10.35
N SER A 78 -3.78 16.08 -9.55
CA SER A 78 -3.21 17.43 -9.66
C SER A 78 -2.59 17.67 -11.03
N VAL A 79 -1.72 16.75 -11.48
CA VAL A 79 -1.07 16.82 -12.79
C VAL A 79 -2.10 16.82 -13.92
N LYS A 80 -3.12 15.96 -13.84
CA LYS A 80 -4.23 15.96 -14.81
C LYS A 80 -4.89 17.33 -14.91
N ASN A 81 -5.21 17.95 -13.77
CA ASN A 81 -5.85 19.26 -13.73
C ASN A 81 -4.95 20.36 -14.32
N GLU A 82 -3.64 20.30 -14.09
CA GLU A 82 -2.68 21.23 -14.71
C GLU A 82 -2.61 21.06 -16.23
N VAL A 83 -2.56 19.82 -16.71
CA VAL A 83 -2.60 19.51 -18.14
C VAL A 83 -3.90 20.02 -18.79
N ASP A 84 -5.05 19.85 -18.13
CA ASP A 84 -6.33 20.35 -18.63
C ASP A 84 -6.34 21.90 -18.72
N LYS A 85 -5.75 22.60 -17.74
CA LYS A 85 -5.57 24.05 -17.78
C LYS A 85 -4.65 24.48 -18.93
N LEU A 86 -3.53 23.80 -19.13
CA LEU A 86 -2.59 24.08 -20.22
C LEU A 86 -3.25 23.85 -21.59
N LYS A 87 -4.03 22.77 -21.73
CA LYS A 87 -4.78 22.46 -22.95
C LYS A 87 -5.82 23.53 -23.25
N LEU A 88 -6.55 24.02 -22.24
CA LEU A 88 -7.49 25.11 -22.41
C LEU A 88 -6.79 26.41 -22.83
N SER A 89 -5.70 26.78 -22.14
CA SER A 89 -4.88 27.95 -22.46
C SER A 89 -4.35 27.89 -23.90
N SER A 90 -3.80 26.74 -24.31
CA SER A 90 -3.32 26.52 -25.68
C SER A 90 -4.43 26.70 -26.72
N LYS A 91 -5.64 26.19 -26.47
CA LYS A 91 -6.80 26.38 -27.36
C LYS A 91 -7.20 27.85 -27.48
N LEU A 92 -7.28 28.56 -26.35
CA LEU A 92 -7.62 29.98 -26.31
C LEU A 92 -6.60 30.81 -27.06
N ASN A 93 -5.31 30.62 -26.77
CA ASN A 93 -4.21 31.33 -27.42
C ASN A 93 -4.20 31.07 -28.93
N THR A 94 -4.42 29.82 -29.35
CA THR A 94 -4.53 29.47 -30.77
C THR A 94 -5.70 30.19 -31.46
N ASN A 95 -6.85 30.31 -30.78
CA ASN A 95 -8.01 31.05 -31.31
C ASN A 95 -7.70 32.55 -31.43
N THR A 96 -7.10 33.15 -30.40
CA THR A 96 -6.70 34.56 -30.40
C THR A 96 -5.71 34.86 -31.52
N ILE A 97 -4.67 34.02 -31.69
CA ILE A 97 -3.70 34.18 -32.78
C ILE A 97 -4.41 34.11 -34.13
N LYS A 98 -5.33 33.16 -34.35
CA LYS A 98 -6.09 33.07 -35.60
C LYS A 98 -6.87 34.35 -35.90
N ARG A 99 -7.55 34.92 -34.89
CA ARG A 99 -8.29 36.19 -35.05
C ARG A 99 -7.35 37.34 -35.41
N LEU A 100 -6.23 37.47 -34.69
CA LEU A 100 -5.23 38.50 -34.97
C LEU A 100 -4.65 38.38 -36.39
N VAL A 101 -4.37 37.15 -36.86
CA VAL A 101 -3.89 36.91 -38.22
C VAL A 101 -4.92 37.36 -39.25
N THR A 102 -6.19 36.98 -39.09
CA THR A 102 -7.26 37.43 -40.00
C THR A 102 -7.40 38.94 -40.01
N GLU A 103 -7.32 39.59 -38.84
CA GLU A 103 -7.45 41.04 -38.73
C GLU A 103 -6.26 41.76 -39.41
N ILE A 104 -5.04 41.27 -39.21
CA ILE A 104 -3.85 41.75 -39.93
C ILE A 104 -4.03 41.60 -41.44
N GLU A 105 -4.45 40.42 -41.92
CA GLU A 105 -4.70 40.18 -43.35
C GLU A 105 -5.73 41.16 -43.93
N THR A 106 -6.81 41.46 -43.20
CA THR A 106 -7.81 42.43 -43.64
C THR A 106 -7.27 43.85 -43.70
N ILE A 107 -6.47 44.27 -42.71
CA ILE A 107 -5.83 45.59 -42.68
C ILE A 107 -4.82 45.72 -43.81
N THR A 108 -4.00 44.68 -44.04
CA THR A 108 -3.01 44.66 -45.13
C THR A 108 -3.69 44.78 -46.49
N LYS A 109 -4.80 44.07 -46.72
CA LYS A 109 -5.60 44.21 -47.95
C LYS A 109 -6.14 45.64 -48.11
N ALA A 110 -6.81 46.17 -47.10
CA ALA A 110 -7.37 47.52 -47.14
C ALA A 110 -6.30 48.61 -47.38
N ASN A 111 -5.08 48.45 -46.85
CA ASN A 111 -3.99 49.38 -47.09
C ASN A 111 -3.40 49.26 -48.51
N ASN A 112 -3.38 48.06 -49.08
CA ASN A 112 -2.93 47.86 -50.46
C ASN A 112 -3.95 48.42 -51.46
N ASP A 113 -5.25 48.20 -51.23
CA ASP A 113 -6.32 48.71 -52.10
C ASP A 113 -6.33 50.24 -52.15
N LYS A 114 -6.11 50.92 -51.00
CA LYS A 114 -5.95 52.39 -50.96
C LYS A 114 -4.74 52.91 -51.72
N LYS A 115 -3.68 52.12 -51.83
CA LYS A 115 -2.44 52.53 -52.51
C LYS A 115 -2.59 52.52 -54.04
N THR A 116 -3.49 51.69 -54.56
CA THR A 116 -3.81 51.60 -56.00
C THR A 116 -4.82 52.64 -56.47
N ASP A 117 -5.58 53.27 -55.58
CA ASP A 117 -6.55 54.32 -55.92
C ASP A 117 -5.93 55.74 -55.96
N ASP A 118 -4.72 55.92 -55.42
CA ASP A 118 -3.99 57.21 -55.35
C ASP A 118 -2.90 57.35 -56.46
N GLU A 119 -2.73 56.36 -57.35
CA GLU A 119 -1.85 56.39 -58.55
C GLU A 119 -2.65 56.58 -59.85
#